data_AF-A0A7R9HLX2-F1
#
_entry.id   AF-A0A7R9HLX2-F1
#
_cell.length_a   1.000
_cell.length_b   1.000
_cell.length_c   1.000
_cell.angle_alpha   90.00
_cell.angle_beta   90.00
_cell.angle_gamma   90.00
#
_symmetry.space_group_name_H-M   'P 1'
#
loop_
_entity.id
_entity.type
_entity.pdbx_description
1 polymer ?
#
loop_
_entity_poly.entity_id
_entity_poly.type
_entity_poly.pdbx_seq_one_letter_code
_entity_poly.pdbx_strand_id
1 'polypeptide(L)'
;MPAFSTNPKRRRDNTRSKFKVMGNHDEFLSRIKKTLYYGKLPMTERFSLPVSELASELFSEVKNGHSLDYLHLDEAATLSRNACVSPCSLVLALLYLERLKTCNPEYLRTVASSELFLVSMMVASKFLNDDGEEDEVFNDEWAASAGISVKDINQIEREFLQAIDWEVFVSEQAFWKQLCKVETNVALQEGKRRGWFSYTDLDQLLETVDLAALAQVVVV
;
A
#
# COMPACT_ATOMS: atom_id res chain seq x y z
N MET A 1 28.98 -39.00 -46.87
CA MET A 1 29.43 -39.05 -45.45
C MET A 1 30.18 -37.77 -45.17
N PRO A 2 29.52 -36.79 -44.54
CA PRO A 2 29.93 -36.39 -43.19
C PRO A 2 28.74 -36.19 -42.24
N ALA A 3 29.07 -36.08 -40.95
CA ALA A 3 28.26 -36.40 -39.78
C ALA A 3 27.23 -35.33 -39.38
N PHE A 4 26.07 -35.79 -38.91
CA PHE A 4 25.10 -35.02 -38.14
C PHE A 4 25.68 -34.74 -36.74
N SER A 5 25.90 -33.46 -36.43
CA SER A 5 26.19 -33.00 -35.07
C SER A 5 24.86 -32.77 -34.33
N THR A 6 24.50 -33.69 -33.44
CA THR A 6 23.35 -33.56 -32.54
C THR A 6 23.75 -32.69 -31.35
N ASN A 7 23.18 -31.49 -31.27
CA ASN A 7 23.37 -30.58 -30.13
C ASN A 7 22.75 -31.21 -28.86
N PRO A 8 23.45 -31.26 -27.72
CA PRO A 8 22.89 -31.79 -26.49
C PRO A 8 21.88 -30.79 -25.90
N LYS A 9 20.67 -31.30 -25.61
CA LYS A 9 19.59 -30.56 -24.94
C LYS A 9 20.11 -29.95 -23.65
N ARG A 10 20.16 -28.61 -23.58
CA ARG A 10 20.37 -27.86 -22.34
C ARG A 10 19.28 -28.24 -21.35
N ARG A 11 19.65 -29.03 -20.35
CA ARG A 11 18.84 -29.36 -19.18
C ARG A 11 18.62 -28.03 -18.43
N ARG A 12 17.39 -27.50 -18.44
CA ARG A 12 17.04 -26.37 -17.58
C ARG A 12 17.17 -26.88 -16.14
N ASP A 13 18.15 -26.36 -15.42
CA ASP A 13 18.24 -26.55 -13.97
C ASP A 13 16.98 -25.95 -13.36
N ASN A 14 16.10 -26.84 -12.91
CA ASN A 14 14.93 -26.48 -12.14
C ASN A 14 15.39 -26.20 -10.71
N THR A 15 16.09 -25.08 -10.50
CA THR A 15 16.21 -24.49 -9.18
C THR A 15 14.83 -23.93 -8.84
N ARG A 16 13.98 -24.82 -8.33
CA ARG A 16 12.74 -24.47 -7.64
C ARG A 16 13.15 -23.62 -6.45
N SER A 17 13.24 -22.31 -6.65
CA SER A 17 13.31 -21.33 -5.57
C SER A 17 12.23 -21.74 -4.59
N LYS A 18 12.64 -22.20 -3.40
CA LYS A 18 11.70 -22.56 -2.35
C LYS A 18 10.97 -21.26 -2.03
N PHE A 19 9.76 -21.09 -2.57
CA PHE A 19 8.86 -20.05 -2.14
C PHE A 19 8.77 -20.18 -0.63
N LYS A 20 9.32 -19.18 0.07
CA LYS A 20 9.20 -19.07 1.52
C LYS A 20 7.71 -18.97 1.74
N VAL A 21 7.11 -20.02 2.30
CA VAL A 21 5.69 -20.03 2.64
C VAL A 21 5.50 -18.81 3.54
N MET A 22 4.81 -17.80 3.00
CA MET A 22 4.33 -16.67 3.78
C MET A 22 3.59 -17.26 4.99
N GLY A 23 3.67 -16.62 6.16
CA GLY A 23 3.08 -17.15 7.39
C GLY A 23 1.60 -17.53 7.24
N ASN A 24 1.00 -18.04 8.31
CA ASN A 24 -0.40 -18.47 8.27
C ASN A 24 -1.31 -17.32 7.78
N HIS A 25 -1.86 -17.44 6.56
CA HIS A 25 -2.64 -16.40 5.91
C HIS A 25 -3.86 -15.99 6.76
N ASP A 26 -4.50 -16.97 7.42
CA ASP A 26 -5.63 -16.73 8.32
C ASP A 26 -5.23 -15.91 9.54
N GLU A 27 -4.01 -16.10 10.06
CA GLU A 27 -3.47 -15.32 11.17
C GLU A 27 -3.21 -13.87 10.74
N PHE A 28 -2.64 -13.68 9.55
CA PHE A 28 -2.44 -12.35 8.97
C PHE A 28 -3.76 -11.62 8.77
N LEU A 29 -4.76 -12.25 8.14
CA LEU A 29 -6.09 -11.66 7.96
C LEU A 29 -6.75 -11.34 9.31
N SER A 30 -6.58 -12.20 10.31
CA SER A 30 -7.08 -11.97 11.66
C SER A 30 -6.43 -10.75 12.33
N ARG A 31 -5.11 -10.55 12.14
CA ARG A 31 -4.39 -9.35 12.58
C ARG A 31 -4.95 -8.12 11.89
N ILE A 32 -4.90 -8.07 10.56
CA ILE A 32 -5.35 -6.94 9.73
C ILE A 32 -6.78 -6.56 10.08
N LYS A 33 -7.65 -7.55 10.26
CA LYS A 33 -9.04 -7.33 10.62
C LYS A 33 -9.19 -6.57 11.94
N LYS A 34 -8.36 -6.91 12.93
CA LYS A 34 -8.39 -6.29 14.28
C LYS A 34 -7.70 -4.94 14.29
N THR A 35 -6.49 -4.85 13.73
CA THR A 35 -5.64 -3.65 13.80
C THR A 35 -6.15 -2.53 12.90
N LEU A 36 -6.73 -2.87 11.75
CA LEU A 36 -7.29 -1.91 10.79
C LEU A 36 -8.83 -1.77 10.88
N TYR A 37 -9.45 -2.26 11.96
CA TYR A 37 -10.86 -2.00 12.28
C TYR A 37 -11.90 -2.50 11.26
N TYR A 38 -11.64 -3.64 10.63
CA TYR A 38 -12.59 -4.33 9.76
C TYR A 38 -13.56 -5.19 10.60
N GLY A 39 -14.65 -4.62 11.12
CA GLY A 39 -15.59 -5.34 12.00
C GLY A 39 -15.99 -6.74 11.48
N LYS A 40 -16.47 -6.82 10.23
CA LYS A 40 -16.50 -8.05 9.43
C LYS A 40 -15.73 -7.77 8.16
N LEU A 41 -14.88 -8.72 7.74
CA LEU A 41 -14.21 -8.59 6.45
C LEU A 41 -15.29 -8.52 5.37
N PRO A 42 -15.29 -7.46 4.54
CA PRO A 42 -16.23 -7.35 3.44
C PRO A 42 -16.01 -8.50 2.45
N MET A 43 -17.03 -8.82 1.65
CA MET A 43 -16.91 -9.81 0.59
C MET A 43 -15.97 -9.35 -0.55
N THR A 44 -15.69 -8.05 -0.61
CA THR A 44 -14.77 -7.43 -1.58
C THR A 44 -13.77 -6.58 -0.82
N GLU A 45 -12.52 -6.56 -1.29
CA GLU A 45 -11.48 -5.68 -0.75
C GLU A 45 -11.93 -4.22 -0.79
N ARG A 46 -11.86 -3.55 0.36
CA ARG A 46 -12.12 -2.12 0.52
C ARG A 46 -11.50 -1.64 1.81
N PHE A 47 -11.42 -0.34 2.01
CA PHE A 47 -10.95 0.26 3.25
C PHE A 47 -12.04 0.27 4.33
N SER A 48 -11.60 0.14 5.59
CA SER A 48 -12.41 0.53 6.73
C SER A 48 -12.48 2.06 6.80
N LEU A 49 -13.42 2.59 7.58
CA LEU A 49 -13.52 4.05 7.77
C LEU A 49 -12.20 4.64 8.31
N PRO A 50 -11.58 4.09 9.39
CA PRO A 50 -10.33 4.62 9.89
C PRO A 50 -9.19 4.59 8.86
N VAL A 51 -9.13 3.53 8.03
CA VAL A 51 -8.11 3.42 6.97
C VAL A 51 -8.33 4.46 5.87
N SER A 52 -9.59 4.71 5.49
CA SER A 52 -9.93 5.72 4.48
C SER A 52 -9.61 7.13 4.96
N GLU A 53 -9.90 7.43 6.23
CA GLU A 53 -9.55 8.71 6.87
C GLU A 53 -8.03 8.90 6.93
N LEU A 54 -7.30 7.87 7.34
CA LEU A 54 -5.83 7.91 7.37
C LEU A 54 -5.24 8.13 5.97
N ALA A 55 -5.77 7.45 4.94
CA ALA A 55 -5.34 7.66 3.56
C ALA A 55 -5.59 9.11 3.10
N SER A 56 -6.79 9.64 3.36
CA SER A 56 -7.15 11.03 3.08
C SER A 56 -6.22 12.01 3.76
N GLU A 57 -5.90 11.81 5.04
CA GLU A 57 -4.99 12.65 5.80
C GLU A 57 -3.56 12.60 5.24
N LEU A 58 -2.98 11.41 5.08
CA LEU A 58 -1.59 11.25 4.67
C LEU A 58 -1.31 11.76 3.26
N PHE A 59 -2.22 11.52 2.30
CA PHE A 59 -2.07 12.02 0.92
C PHE A 59 -2.30 13.53 0.83
N SER A 60 -3.15 14.11 1.69
CA SER A 60 -3.33 15.56 1.76
C SER A 60 -2.12 16.24 2.43
N GLU A 61 -1.55 15.63 3.46
CA GLU A 61 -0.46 16.20 4.25
C GLU A 61 0.78 16.48 3.39
N VAL A 62 1.04 15.64 2.39
CA VAL A 62 2.21 15.79 1.50
C VAL A 62 2.19 17.13 0.73
N LYS A 63 1.01 17.76 0.61
CA LYS A 63 0.84 19.04 -0.09
C LYS A 63 0.76 20.25 0.82
N ASN A 64 0.79 20.05 2.14
CA ASN A 64 0.68 21.14 3.11
C ASN A 64 1.73 22.22 2.83
N GLY A 65 1.27 23.47 2.73
CA GLY A 65 2.12 24.63 2.46
C GLY A 65 2.39 24.92 0.97
N HIS A 66 1.89 24.11 0.04
CA HIS A 66 2.06 24.31 -1.40
C HIS A 66 0.75 24.49 -2.17
N SER A 67 -0.33 23.81 -1.76
CA SER A 67 -1.66 23.94 -2.37
C SER A 67 -2.76 23.79 -1.31
N LEU A 68 -3.97 24.25 -1.63
CA LEU A 68 -5.20 23.95 -0.87
C LEU A 68 -5.87 22.65 -1.36
N ASP A 69 -5.19 21.88 -2.20
CA ASP A 69 -5.66 20.60 -2.73
C ASP A 69 -5.50 19.48 -1.69
N TYR A 70 -6.55 18.70 -1.47
CA TYR A 70 -6.61 17.63 -0.48
C TYR A 70 -7.40 16.44 -1.03
N LEU A 71 -7.07 15.24 -0.59
CA LEU A 71 -7.79 14.03 -0.92
C LEU A 71 -9.06 13.98 -0.08
N HIS A 72 -10.23 14.02 -0.71
CA HIS A 72 -11.49 13.88 0.02
C HIS A 72 -11.68 12.44 0.53
N LEU A 73 -12.24 12.30 1.72
CA LEU A 73 -12.58 10.99 2.29
C LEU A 73 -13.49 10.17 1.35
N ASP A 74 -14.45 10.84 0.72
CA ASP A 74 -15.39 10.20 -0.21
C ASP A 74 -14.68 9.67 -1.47
N GLU A 75 -13.66 10.38 -1.97
CA GLU A 75 -12.85 9.93 -3.09
C GLU A 75 -12.02 8.70 -2.72
N ALA A 76 -11.35 8.75 -1.56
CA ALA A 76 -10.57 7.61 -1.05
C ALA A 76 -11.44 6.36 -0.86
N ALA A 77 -12.61 6.53 -0.24
CA ALA A 77 -13.55 5.44 0.01
C ALA A 77 -14.20 4.91 -1.27
N THR A 78 -14.48 5.78 -2.25
CA THR A 78 -15.10 5.40 -3.53
C THR A 78 -14.10 4.66 -4.40
N LEU A 79 -12.87 5.18 -4.56
CA LEU A 79 -11.85 4.46 -5.29
C LEU A 79 -11.59 3.09 -4.66
N SER A 80 -11.52 3.04 -3.33
CA SER A 80 -11.26 1.78 -2.64
C SER A 80 -12.32 0.72 -2.90
N ARG A 81 -13.60 1.11 -2.97
CA ARG A 81 -14.70 0.20 -3.30
C ARG A 81 -14.73 -0.20 -4.78
N ASN A 82 -14.46 0.74 -5.69
CA ASN A 82 -14.62 0.52 -7.11
C ASN A 82 -13.47 -0.28 -7.71
N ALA A 83 -12.25 -0.04 -7.24
CA ALA A 83 -11.03 -0.70 -7.72
C ALA A 83 -10.59 -1.88 -6.83
N CYS A 84 -11.46 -2.32 -5.91
CA CYS A 84 -11.22 -3.46 -5.02
C CYS A 84 -9.84 -3.47 -4.34
N VAL A 85 -9.39 -2.31 -3.85
CA VAL A 85 -8.02 -2.19 -3.34
C VAL A 85 -7.91 -2.66 -1.89
N SER A 86 -6.88 -3.46 -1.63
CA SER A 86 -6.57 -3.98 -0.30
C SER A 86 -5.81 -2.96 0.56
N PRO A 87 -5.89 -3.05 1.90
CA PRO A 87 -5.02 -2.27 2.78
C PRO A 87 -3.52 -2.55 2.56
N CYS A 88 -3.13 -3.71 2.01
CA CYS A 88 -1.75 -3.98 1.62
C CYS A 88 -1.30 -3.08 0.47
N SER A 89 -2.16 -2.83 -0.52
CA SER A 89 -1.89 -1.88 -1.61
C SER A 89 -1.69 -0.47 -1.06
N LEU A 90 -2.43 -0.07 -0.02
CA LEU A 90 -2.23 1.23 0.64
C LEU A 90 -0.85 1.34 1.29
N VAL A 91 -0.37 0.29 1.95
CA VAL A 91 0.95 0.28 2.59
C VAL A 91 2.05 0.53 1.55
N LEU A 92 1.97 -0.11 0.38
CA LEU A 92 2.89 0.12 -0.74
C LEU A 92 2.74 1.52 -1.33
N ALA A 93 1.52 1.99 -1.53
CA ALA A 93 1.25 3.34 -2.04
C ALA A 93 1.87 4.42 -1.13
N LEU A 94 1.80 4.23 0.20
CA LEU A 94 2.45 5.11 1.17
C LEU A 94 3.99 5.04 1.12
N LEU A 95 4.57 3.88 0.81
CA LEU A 95 6.02 3.78 0.56
C LEU A 95 6.44 4.51 -0.71
N TYR A 96 5.64 4.42 -1.78
CA TYR A 96 5.88 5.20 -3.00
C TYR A 96 5.75 6.71 -2.73
N LEU A 97 4.80 7.10 -1.88
CA LEU A 97 4.65 8.48 -1.44
C LEU A 97 5.87 8.95 -0.63
N GLU A 98 6.42 8.13 0.27
CA GLU A 98 7.67 8.41 0.99
C GLU A 98 8.86 8.56 0.02
N ARG A 99 8.95 7.71 -1.02
CA ARG A 99 9.98 7.82 -2.07
C ARG A 99 9.84 9.09 -2.91
N LEU A 100 8.62 9.46 -3.29
CA LEU A 100 8.40 10.69 -4.06
C LEU A 100 8.85 11.93 -3.32
N LYS A 101 8.69 11.97 -1.99
CA LYS A 101 9.17 13.09 -1.15
C LYS A 101 10.68 13.29 -1.27
N THR A 102 11.45 12.24 -1.55
CA THR A 102 12.90 12.32 -1.72
C THR A 102 13.34 12.44 -3.17
N CYS A 103 12.69 11.72 -4.09
CA CYS A 103 13.14 11.61 -5.48
C CYS A 103 12.61 12.75 -6.37
N ASN A 104 11.35 13.16 -6.20
CA ASN A 104 10.74 14.19 -7.04
C ASN A 104 9.69 15.02 -6.29
N PRO A 105 10.12 15.97 -5.43
CA PRO A 105 9.21 16.86 -4.71
C PRO A 105 8.38 17.77 -5.62
N GLU A 106 8.87 18.10 -6.82
CA GLU A 106 8.14 18.96 -7.76
C GLU A 106 6.91 18.23 -8.32
N TYR A 107 7.04 16.95 -8.67
CA TYR A 107 5.90 16.13 -9.11
C TYR A 107 4.78 16.10 -8.06
N LEU A 108 5.13 15.96 -6.77
CA LEU A 108 4.17 15.99 -5.66
C LEU A 108 3.41 17.31 -5.53
N ARG A 109 4.04 18.43 -5.90
CA ARG A 109 3.40 19.75 -5.85
C ARG A 109 2.43 19.97 -7.00
N THR A 110 2.68 19.35 -8.16
CA THR A 110 1.90 19.59 -9.38
C THR A 110 0.71 18.67 -9.54
N VAL A 111 0.87 17.38 -9.24
CA VAL A 111 -0.18 16.37 -9.45
C VAL A 111 -1.27 16.50 -8.41
N ALA A 112 -2.55 16.38 -8.77
CA ALA A 112 -3.70 16.47 -7.86
C ALA A 112 -3.71 15.35 -6.79
N SER A 113 -4.27 15.58 -5.60
CA SER A 113 -4.18 14.64 -4.47
C SER A 113 -4.96 13.35 -4.75
N SER A 114 -6.09 13.48 -5.42
CA SER A 114 -6.91 12.37 -5.93
C SER A 114 -6.19 11.58 -7.01
N GLU A 115 -5.53 12.25 -7.96
CA GLU A 115 -4.73 11.60 -9.01
C GLU A 115 -3.51 10.87 -8.45
N LEU A 116 -2.80 11.51 -7.51
CA LEU A 116 -1.65 10.92 -6.81
C LEU A 116 -2.07 9.67 -6.04
N PHE A 117 -3.21 9.73 -5.34
CA PHE A 117 -3.78 8.57 -4.65
C PHE A 117 -4.15 7.46 -5.62
N LEU A 118 -4.85 7.78 -6.71
CA LEU A 118 -5.24 6.85 -7.76
C LEU A 118 -4.05 6.08 -8.33
N VAL A 119 -3.04 6.80 -8.82
CA VAL A 119 -1.89 6.17 -9.49
C VAL A 119 -1.01 5.39 -8.51
N SER A 120 -0.85 5.88 -7.28
CA SER A 120 -0.09 5.18 -6.25
C SER A 120 -0.75 3.85 -5.88
N MET A 121 -2.08 3.84 -5.77
CA MET A 121 -2.87 2.63 -5.51
C MET A 121 -2.83 1.65 -6.69
N MET A 122 -2.95 2.16 -7.92
CA MET A 122 -2.89 1.34 -9.13
C MET A 122 -1.55 0.62 -9.27
N VAL A 123 -0.44 1.35 -9.18
CA VAL A 123 0.91 0.76 -9.29
C VAL A 123 1.18 -0.21 -8.13
N ALA A 124 0.68 0.10 -6.92
CA ALA A 124 0.78 -0.81 -5.78
C ALA A 124 0.01 -2.12 -5.99
N SER A 125 -1.22 -2.04 -6.53
CA SER A 125 -2.04 -3.22 -6.79
C SER A 125 -1.40 -4.13 -7.85
N LYS A 126 -0.91 -3.54 -8.94
CA LYS A 126 -0.19 -4.27 -9.99
C LYS A 126 1.11 -4.92 -9.51
N PHE A 127 1.74 -4.36 -8.47
CA PHE A 127 2.93 -4.96 -7.87
C PHE A 127 2.59 -6.18 -7.00
N LEU A 128 1.41 -6.20 -6.36
CA LEU A 128 0.98 -7.28 -5.47
C LEU A 128 0.33 -8.45 -6.20
N ASN A 129 -0.39 -8.17 -7.29
CA ASN A 129 -1.21 -9.16 -7.98
C ASN A 129 -0.47 -9.61 -9.24
N ASP A 130 -0.30 -10.93 -9.40
CA ASP A 130 0.34 -11.52 -10.57
C ASP A 130 -0.61 -11.52 -11.77
N ASP A 131 -0.05 -11.42 -12.99
CA ASP A 131 -0.80 -11.53 -14.24
C ASP A 131 -1.56 -12.87 -14.30
N GLY A 132 -2.87 -12.82 -14.59
CA GLY A 132 -3.73 -13.98 -14.74
C GLY A 132 -4.40 -14.50 -13.45
N GLU A 133 -4.19 -13.82 -12.31
CA GLU A 133 -4.92 -14.10 -11.06
C GLU A 133 -6.27 -13.38 -11.02
N GLU A 134 -7.20 -13.87 -10.18
CA GLU A 134 -8.57 -13.35 -10.10
C GLU A 134 -8.63 -11.87 -9.67
N ASP A 135 -7.59 -11.38 -8.99
CA ASP A 135 -7.48 -10.01 -8.49
C ASP A 135 -6.70 -9.07 -9.45
N GLU A 136 -6.39 -9.50 -10.68
CA GLU A 136 -5.79 -8.64 -11.70
C GLU A 136 -6.79 -7.56 -12.17
N VAL A 137 -6.36 -6.29 -12.18
CA VAL A 137 -7.18 -5.17 -12.64
C VAL A 137 -6.44 -4.39 -13.72
N PHE A 138 -7.03 -4.34 -14.92
CA PHE A 138 -6.43 -3.68 -16.08
C PHE A 138 -6.65 -2.16 -16.08
N ASN A 139 -5.86 -1.44 -16.91
CA ASN A 139 -5.92 0.02 -16.97
C ASN A 139 -7.28 0.57 -17.41
N ASP A 140 -8.02 -0.15 -18.23
CA ASP A 140 -9.39 0.23 -18.61
C ASP A 140 -10.38 0.16 -17.43
N GLU A 141 -10.22 -0.82 -16.53
CA GLU A 141 -10.99 -0.91 -15.29
C GLU A 141 -10.61 0.20 -14.29
N TRP A 142 -9.32 0.52 -14.16
CA TRP A 142 -8.85 1.66 -13.36
C TRP A 142 -9.37 2.99 -13.93
N ALA A 143 -9.34 3.16 -15.25
CA ALA A 143 -9.88 4.33 -15.93
C ALA A 143 -11.39 4.46 -15.71
N ALA A 144 -12.13 3.36 -15.82
CA ALA A 144 -13.57 3.33 -15.54
C ALA A 144 -13.89 3.67 -14.08
N SER A 145 -13.12 3.14 -13.13
CA SER A 145 -13.28 3.38 -11.69
C SER A 145 -13.01 4.84 -11.30
N ALA A 146 -12.07 5.49 -11.99
CA ALA A 146 -11.71 6.89 -11.80
C ALA A 146 -12.52 7.87 -12.67
N GLY A 147 -13.28 7.39 -13.65
CA GLY A 147 -14.04 8.23 -14.57
C GLY A 147 -13.16 9.01 -15.57
N ILE A 148 -11.98 8.50 -15.93
CA ILE A 148 -11.05 9.12 -16.88
C ILE A 148 -10.84 8.23 -18.11
N SER A 149 -10.15 8.74 -19.15
CA SER A 149 -9.88 7.92 -20.33
C SER A 149 -8.70 6.96 -20.11
N VAL A 150 -8.71 5.83 -20.82
CA VAL A 150 -7.58 4.88 -20.81
C VAL A 150 -6.28 5.54 -21.29
N LYS A 151 -6.37 6.55 -22.15
CA LYS A 151 -5.19 7.31 -22.58
C LYS A 151 -4.61 8.12 -21.41
N ASP A 152 -5.46 8.72 -20.60
CA ASP A 152 -5.04 9.55 -19.47
C ASP A 152 -4.47 8.69 -18.35
N ILE A 153 -5.12 7.58 -17.97
CA ILE A 153 -4.58 6.66 -16.93
C ILE A 153 -3.20 6.13 -17.34
N ASN A 154 -3.00 5.79 -18.63
CA ASN A 154 -1.71 5.33 -19.14
C ASN A 154 -0.64 6.42 -19.08
N GLN A 155 -1.02 7.68 -19.29
CA GLN A 155 -0.09 8.80 -19.19
C GLN A 155 0.29 9.06 -17.73
N ILE A 156 -0.69 9.11 -16.83
CA ILE A 156 -0.51 9.27 -15.39
C ILE A 156 0.38 8.15 -14.83
N GLU A 157 0.14 6.90 -15.22
CA GLU A 157 0.98 5.76 -14.82
C GLU A 157 2.44 5.95 -15.22
N ARG A 158 2.68 6.32 -16.48
CA ARG A 158 4.05 6.52 -17.00
C ARG A 158 4.76 7.68 -16.30
N GLU A 159 4.06 8.79 -16.06
CA GLU A 159 4.60 9.95 -15.36
C GLU A 159 4.94 9.62 -13.90
N PHE A 160 4.06 8.89 -13.21
CA PHE A 160 4.32 8.44 -11.85
C PHE A 160 5.51 7.49 -11.77
N LEU A 161 5.59 6.48 -12.64
CA LEU A 161 6.71 5.54 -12.69
C LEU A 161 8.03 6.25 -12.97
N GLN A 162 8.02 7.26 -13.85
CA GLN A 162 9.19 8.11 -14.07
C GLN A 162 9.53 8.95 -12.84
N ALA A 163 8.54 9.47 -12.11
CA ALA A 163 8.75 10.28 -10.92
C ALA A 163 9.34 9.49 -9.73
N ILE A 164 9.06 8.19 -9.62
CA ILE A 164 9.68 7.28 -8.65
C ILE A 164 10.94 6.58 -9.16
N ASP A 165 11.48 7.02 -10.31
CA ASP A 165 12.66 6.44 -10.96
C ASP A 165 12.56 4.92 -11.20
N TRP A 166 11.34 4.46 -11.52
CA TRP A 166 11.02 3.04 -11.72
C TRP A 166 11.35 2.13 -10.52
N GLU A 167 11.62 2.70 -9.33
CA GLU A 167 11.91 1.97 -8.11
C GLU A 167 10.61 1.49 -7.45
N VAL A 168 9.94 0.54 -8.11
CA VAL A 168 8.67 -0.05 -7.64
C VAL A 168 8.92 -1.15 -6.60
N PHE A 169 10.07 -1.83 -6.65
CA PHE A 169 10.37 -2.93 -5.73
C PHE A 169 10.31 -2.50 -4.26
N VAL A 170 9.60 -3.25 -3.43
CA VAL A 170 9.55 -3.06 -1.98
C VAL A 170 10.01 -4.34 -1.28
N SER A 171 10.93 -4.21 -0.34
CA SER A 171 11.39 -5.35 0.46
C SER A 171 10.36 -5.74 1.51
N GLU A 172 10.35 -7.02 1.89
CA GLU A 172 9.52 -7.56 2.98
C GLU A 172 9.65 -6.71 4.25
N GLN A 173 10.87 -6.34 4.62
CA GLN A 173 11.14 -5.50 5.81
C GLN A 173 10.53 -4.10 5.70
N ALA A 174 10.62 -3.45 4.54
CA ALA A 174 10.05 -2.12 4.33
C ALA A 174 8.52 -2.17 4.40
N PHE A 175 7.91 -3.20 3.80
CA PHE A 175 6.47 -3.43 3.86
C PHE A 175 6.00 -3.60 5.31
N TRP A 176 6.58 -4.53 6.08
CA TRP A 176 6.16 -4.77 7.47
C TRP A 176 6.37 -3.55 8.36
N LYS A 177 7.49 -2.83 8.20
CA LYS A 177 7.74 -1.59 8.92
C LYS A 177 6.66 -0.55 8.64
N GLN A 178 6.26 -0.39 7.38
CA GLN A 178 5.23 0.56 7.01
C GLN A 178 3.85 0.12 7.49
N LEU A 179 3.52 -1.17 7.41
CA LEU A 179 2.28 -1.71 7.96
C LEU A 179 2.16 -1.42 9.46
N CYS A 180 3.21 -1.70 10.25
CA CYS A 180 3.23 -1.37 11.67
C CYS A 180 2.98 0.13 11.93
N LYS A 181 3.55 1.03 11.11
CA LYS A 181 3.27 2.48 11.22
C LYS A 181 1.79 2.78 10.94
N VAL A 182 1.20 2.18 9.91
CA VAL A 182 -0.22 2.38 9.56
C VAL A 182 -1.11 1.88 10.70
N GLU A 183 -0.88 0.67 11.21
CA GLU A 183 -1.62 0.10 12.33
C GLU A 183 -1.50 0.97 13.59
N THR A 184 -0.31 1.48 13.88
CA THR A 184 -0.06 2.38 15.01
C THR A 184 -0.82 3.70 14.88
N ASN A 185 -0.82 4.31 13.69
CA ASN A 185 -1.55 5.56 13.45
C ASN A 185 -3.06 5.34 13.60
N VAL A 186 -3.61 4.27 13.02
CA VAL A 186 -5.02 3.92 13.17
C VAL A 186 -5.37 3.70 14.65
N ALA A 187 -4.57 2.93 15.39
CA ALA A 187 -4.78 2.70 16.81
C ALA A 187 -4.74 3.99 17.65
N LEU A 188 -3.81 4.91 17.36
CA LEU A 188 -3.73 6.22 18.02
C LEU A 188 -4.94 7.09 17.73
N GLN A 189 -5.36 7.19 16.47
CA GLN A 189 -6.49 8.02 16.06
C GLN A 189 -7.79 7.49 16.68
N GLU A 190 -8.04 6.20 16.57
CA GLU A 190 -9.24 5.57 17.09
C GLU A 190 -9.29 5.57 18.62
N GLY A 191 -8.16 5.30 19.28
CA GLY A 191 -8.07 5.37 20.74
C GLY A 191 -8.33 6.78 21.28
N LYS A 192 -7.76 7.81 20.64
CA LYS A 192 -8.03 9.22 20.98
C LYS A 192 -9.49 9.60 20.74
N ARG A 193 -10.06 9.20 19.61
CA ARG A 193 -11.46 9.49 19.23
C ARG A 193 -12.44 8.88 20.23
N ARG A 194 -12.18 7.66 20.70
CA ARG A 194 -13.03 6.94 21.66
C ARG A 194 -12.78 7.33 23.11
N GLY A 195 -11.60 7.84 23.42
CA GLY A 195 -11.14 8.16 24.78
C GLY A 195 -10.59 6.96 25.57
N TRP A 196 -10.41 5.80 24.93
CA TRP A 196 -9.82 4.60 25.53
C TRP A 196 -9.18 3.72 24.44
N PHE A 197 -8.20 2.91 24.83
CA PHE A 197 -7.47 1.99 23.94
C PHE A 197 -7.86 0.53 24.22
N SER A 198 -8.10 -0.25 23.17
CA SER A 198 -8.35 -1.69 23.29
C SER A 198 -7.06 -2.46 23.55
N TYR A 199 -7.15 -3.74 23.93
CA TYR A 199 -5.97 -4.60 24.10
C TYR A 199 -5.14 -4.67 22.82
N THR A 200 -5.78 -4.78 21.66
CA THR A 200 -5.10 -4.79 20.36
C THR A 200 -4.36 -3.47 20.10
N ASP A 201 -4.98 -2.33 20.43
CA ASP A 201 -4.33 -1.03 20.24
C ASP A 201 -3.10 -0.91 21.13
N LEU A 202 -3.20 -1.34 22.39
CA LEU A 202 -2.09 -1.30 23.34
C LEU A 202 -0.96 -2.25 22.93
N ASP A 203 -1.28 -3.45 22.48
CA ASP A 203 -0.31 -4.42 21.96
C ASP A 203 0.48 -3.83 20.79
N GLN A 204 -0.22 -3.24 19.82
CA GLN A 204 0.40 -2.58 18.68
C GLN A 204 1.27 -1.38 19.08
N LEU A 205 0.83 -0.59 20.06
CA LEU A 205 1.57 0.57 20.54
C LEU A 205 2.82 0.15 21.32
N LEU A 206 2.75 -0.91 22.12
CA LEU A 206 3.88 -1.42 22.89
C LEU A 206 5.03 -1.88 22.00
N GLU A 207 4.74 -2.46 20.83
CA GLU A 207 5.78 -2.82 19.85
C GLU A 207 6.58 -1.61 19.33
N THR A 208 5.97 -0.42 19.33
CA THR A 208 6.62 0.81 18.84
C THR A 208 7.37 1.57 19.93
N VAL A 209 7.10 1.27 21.20
CA VAL A 209 7.72 1.98 22.31
C VAL A 209 9.01 1.29 22.70
N ASP A 210 10.10 2.06 22.73
CA ASP A 210 11.31 1.62 23.39
C ASP A 210 11.05 1.55 24.91
N LEU A 211 10.75 0.34 25.39
CA LEU A 211 10.51 0.06 26.80
C LEU A 211 11.68 0.48 27.68
N ALA A 212 12.91 0.52 27.14
CA ALA A 212 14.07 1.01 27.88
C ALA A 212 14.01 2.53 28.08
N ALA A 213 13.57 3.29 27.08
CA ALA A 213 13.37 4.73 27.20
C ALA A 213 12.21 5.07 28.16
N LEU A 214 11.11 4.32 28.11
CA LEU A 214 9.99 4.50 29.06
C LEU A 214 10.39 4.19 30.51
N ALA A 215 11.12 3.10 30.74
CA ALA A 215 11.59 2.72 32.07
C ALA A 215 12.51 3.79 32.67
N GLN A 216 13.35 4.44 31.86
CA GLN A 216 14.21 5.55 32.32
C GLN A 216 13.42 6.81 32.71
N VAL A 217 12.27 7.07 32.08
CA VAL A 217 11.42 8.23 32.40
C VAL A 217 10.56 7.99 33.64
N VAL A 218 10.15 6.75 33.92
CA VAL A 218 9.29 6.40 35.06
C VAL A 218 10.09 6.17 36.36
N VAL A 219 11.40 5.92 36.28
CA VAL A 219 12.30 5.68 37.44
C VAL A 219 12.85 7.00 38.05
N VAL A 220 12.15 8.14 37.85
CA VAL A 220 12.53 9.43 38.45
C VAL A 220 11.67 9.74 39.69
#